data_AF-A0A8I0K8P9-F1
#
_entry.id   AF-A0A8I0K8P9-F1
#
_cell.length_a   1.000
_cell.length_b   1.000
_cell.length_c   1.000
_cell.angle_alpha   90.00
_cell.angle_beta   90.00
_cell.angle_gamma   90.00
#
_symmetry.space_group_name_H-M   'P 1'
#
loop_
_entity.id
_entity.type
_entity.pdbx_description
1 polymer ?
#
loop_
_entity_poly.entity_id
_entity_poly.type
_entity_poly.pdbx_seq_one_letter_code
_entity_poly.pdbx_strand_id
1 'polypeptide(L)'
;MKKIKPSERENEKLNWFKSEVVTAKSANELDKVVNQALADGIRINACREGEWSFGEYVILGTHFHKFEKGDLKKIMHELMLKGAEFHERLLKNKLIGEIYNELEKEVQPKIDKQLEELKKAGEKAVQGGTVIDVRIDNKIFFMEFSKDSIVEVAKVVEGTKNLGLNNGLVKLGSNIIKMGNSEVEVKSEQGGKRNYVGMSDGSDVIITFRTSIGELNIRMCHDDENQVLVKVEDKEKWAELKKKGEVVGKNSLFGGMTVKEAVEIGSFTRCGMWSKEQVTEQIKEASENSASETLSWVDRTRVDSKETSRQH
;
A
#
# COMPACT_ATOMS: atom_id res chain seq x y z
N MET A 1 -14.43 2.86 -6.93
CA MET A 1 -12.97 3.14 -7.07
C MET A 1 -12.24 1.84 -7.36
N LYS A 2 -11.13 1.86 -8.12
CA LYS A 2 -10.22 0.70 -8.18
C LYS A 2 -9.42 0.64 -6.88
N LYS A 3 -9.65 -0.37 -6.04
CA LYS A 3 -8.75 -0.72 -4.94
C LYS A 3 -7.50 -1.36 -5.54
N ILE A 4 -6.33 -0.92 -5.12
CA ILE A 4 -5.05 -1.44 -5.63
C ILE A 4 -4.85 -2.82 -5.03
N LYS A 5 -4.91 -3.87 -5.86
CA LYS A 5 -4.88 -5.27 -5.44
C LYS A 5 -3.58 -5.55 -4.66
N PRO A 6 -3.59 -6.45 -3.67
CA PRO A 6 -2.36 -6.88 -3.01
C PRO A 6 -1.46 -7.66 -3.97
N SER A 7 -0.14 -7.55 -3.79
CA SER A 7 0.82 -8.47 -4.41
C SER A 7 0.61 -9.89 -3.87
N GLU A 8 1.18 -10.92 -4.51
CA GLU A 8 1.02 -12.30 -4.03
C GLU A 8 1.59 -12.47 -2.60
N ARG A 9 2.79 -11.97 -2.34
CA ARG A 9 3.41 -11.97 -1.01
C ARG A 9 2.62 -11.15 0.03
N GLU A 10 2.05 -10.01 -0.37
CA GLU A 10 1.18 -9.23 0.52
C GLU A 10 -0.11 -9.99 0.82
N ASN A 11 -0.65 -10.71 -0.18
CA ASN A 11 -1.82 -11.57 -0.05
C ASN A 11 -1.54 -12.78 0.87
N GLU A 12 -0.34 -13.36 0.83
CA GLU A 12 0.10 -14.39 1.78
C GLU A 12 0.14 -13.87 3.21
N LYS A 13 0.76 -12.69 3.43
CA LYS A 13 0.78 -12.05 4.76
C LYS A 13 -0.64 -11.69 5.25
N LEU A 14 -1.48 -11.13 4.37
CA LEU A 14 -2.89 -10.86 4.65
C LEU A 14 -3.65 -12.14 5.00
N ASN A 15 -3.39 -13.25 4.29
CA ASN A 15 -4.02 -14.54 4.57
C ASN A 15 -3.56 -15.14 5.91
N TRP A 16 -2.27 -15.01 6.25
CA TRP A 16 -1.75 -15.41 7.55
C TRP A 16 -2.44 -14.63 8.68
N PHE A 17 -2.50 -13.30 8.59
CA PHE A 17 -3.22 -12.47 9.56
C PHE A 17 -4.74 -12.77 9.59
N LYS A 18 -5.38 -13.04 8.45
CA LYS A 18 -6.78 -13.50 8.40
C LYS A 18 -6.98 -14.86 9.09
N SER A 19 -6.00 -15.75 9.04
CA SER A 19 -6.01 -17.02 9.77
C SER A 19 -5.88 -16.80 11.29
N GLU A 20 -4.99 -15.90 11.71
CA GLU A 20 -4.83 -15.55 13.14
C GLU A 20 -6.07 -14.88 13.74
N VAL A 21 -6.80 -14.08 12.94
CA VAL A 21 -8.12 -13.53 13.32
C VAL A 21 -9.15 -14.64 13.58
N VAL A 22 -9.06 -15.76 12.87
CA VAL A 22 -9.96 -16.92 12.97
C VAL A 22 -9.63 -17.82 14.16
N THR A 23 -8.34 -17.94 14.49
CA THR A 23 -7.86 -18.78 15.60
C THR A 23 -7.97 -18.09 16.96
N ALA A 24 -8.03 -16.76 17.00
CA ALA A 24 -8.20 -15.95 18.22
C ALA A 24 -9.50 -16.29 18.98
N LYS A 25 -9.37 -16.82 20.20
CA LYS A 25 -10.49 -17.27 21.05
C LYS A 25 -10.97 -16.22 22.04
N SER A 26 -10.27 -15.10 22.15
CA SER A 26 -10.61 -13.99 23.05
C SER A 26 -10.35 -12.63 22.42
N ALA A 27 -11.02 -11.60 22.92
CA ALA A 27 -10.78 -10.22 22.51
C ALA A 27 -9.31 -9.80 22.67
N ASN A 28 -8.64 -10.26 23.74
CA ASN A 28 -7.21 -9.99 23.98
C ASN A 28 -6.27 -10.68 22.97
N GLU A 29 -6.64 -11.85 22.44
CA GLU A 29 -5.89 -12.50 21.37
C GLU A 29 -6.09 -11.76 20.05
N LEU A 30 -7.33 -11.42 19.71
CA LEU A 30 -7.62 -10.67 18.49
C LEU A 30 -6.99 -9.28 18.51
N ASP A 31 -6.99 -8.58 19.65
CA ASP A 31 -6.33 -7.29 19.84
C ASP A 31 -4.82 -7.39 19.57
N LYS A 32 -4.15 -8.48 19.98
CA LYS A 32 -2.74 -8.72 19.65
C LYS A 32 -2.54 -8.93 18.15
N VAL A 33 -3.38 -9.73 17.50
CA VAL A 33 -3.30 -9.98 16.05
C VAL A 33 -3.49 -8.69 15.26
N VAL A 34 -4.47 -7.87 15.63
CA VAL A 34 -4.73 -6.55 15.02
C VAL A 34 -3.54 -5.61 15.23
N ASN A 35 -3.04 -5.49 16.47
CA ASN A 35 -1.91 -4.63 16.77
C ASN A 35 -0.64 -5.06 16.03
N GLN A 36 -0.40 -6.37 15.87
CA GLN A 36 0.73 -6.91 15.08
C GLN A 36 0.56 -6.59 13.58
N ALA A 37 -0.63 -6.76 13.01
CA ALA A 37 -0.92 -6.41 11.62
C ALA A 37 -0.69 -4.91 11.35
N LEU A 38 -1.16 -4.06 12.28
CA LEU A 38 -0.95 -2.61 12.21
C LEU A 38 0.54 -2.25 12.34
N ALA A 39 1.26 -2.90 13.26
CA ALA A 39 2.70 -2.74 13.46
C ALA A 39 3.50 -3.11 12.20
N ASP A 40 3.15 -4.21 11.54
CA ASP A 40 3.81 -4.69 10.31
C ASP A 40 3.42 -3.91 9.04
N GLY A 41 2.54 -2.91 9.17
CA GLY A 41 2.16 -2.02 8.07
C GLY A 41 1.21 -2.66 7.06
N ILE A 42 0.44 -3.66 7.47
CA ILE A 42 -0.58 -4.30 6.63
C ILE A 42 -1.59 -3.25 6.14
N ARG A 43 -1.92 -3.32 4.84
CA ARG A 43 -3.03 -2.58 4.25
C ARG A 43 -4.35 -3.20 4.68
N ILE A 44 -5.02 -2.56 5.63
CA ILE A 44 -6.26 -3.04 6.23
C ILE A 44 -7.43 -3.01 5.24
N ASN A 45 -7.36 -2.18 4.19
CA ASN A 45 -8.37 -2.08 3.13
C ASN A 45 -8.08 -2.93 1.87
N ALA A 46 -6.92 -3.58 1.79
CA ALA A 46 -6.55 -4.39 0.63
C ALA A 46 -7.32 -5.73 0.61
N CYS A 47 -7.91 -6.05 -0.55
CA CYS A 47 -8.53 -7.33 -0.84
C CYS A 47 -8.49 -7.65 -2.34
N ARG A 48 -8.69 -8.92 -2.69
CA ARG A 48 -9.07 -9.31 -4.05
C ARG A 48 -10.55 -9.00 -4.28
N GLU A 49 -10.93 -8.97 -5.55
CA GLU A 49 -12.30 -8.68 -5.96
C GLU A 49 -13.26 -9.78 -5.50
N GLY A 50 -14.29 -9.41 -4.75
CA GLY A 50 -15.22 -10.35 -4.11
C GLY A 50 -14.78 -10.85 -2.71
N GLU A 51 -13.60 -10.47 -2.23
CA GLU A 51 -13.14 -10.77 -0.87
C GLU A 51 -13.36 -9.62 0.11
N TRP A 52 -13.54 -9.97 1.38
CA TRP A 52 -13.47 -9.03 2.51
C TRP A 52 -12.02 -8.55 2.74
N SER A 53 -11.88 -7.27 3.10
CA SER A 53 -10.59 -6.70 3.54
C SER A 53 -10.12 -7.32 4.86
N PHE A 54 -8.88 -7.05 5.27
CA PHE A 54 -8.41 -7.47 6.60
C PHE A 54 -9.22 -6.80 7.71
N GLY A 55 -9.48 -5.49 7.61
CA GLY A 55 -10.32 -4.78 8.59
C GLY A 55 -11.72 -5.39 8.71
N GLU A 56 -12.33 -5.78 7.59
CA GLU A 56 -13.63 -6.44 7.59
C GLU A 56 -13.58 -7.86 8.16
N TYR A 57 -12.51 -8.63 7.89
CA TYR A 57 -12.27 -9.94 8.50
C TYR A 57 -12.19 -9.85 10.03
N VAL A 58 -11.50 -8.84 10.56
CA VAL A 58 -11.41 -8.58 12.00
C VAL A 58 -12.79 -8.32 12.62
N ILE A 59 -13.60 -7.44 12.01
CA ILE A 59 -14.96 -7.16 12.50
C ILE A 59 -15.85 -8.41 12.42
N LEU A 60 -15.78 -9.19 11.35
CA LEU A 60 -16.48 -10.47 11.23
C LEU A 60 -16.03 -11.48 12.30
N GLY A 61 -14.74 -11.52 12.62
CA GLY A 61 -14.18 -12.34 13.71
C GLY A 61 -14.80 -12.00 15.07
N THR A 62 -14.83 -10.71 15.45
CA THR A 62 -15.47 -10.28 16.72
C THR A 62 -16.94 -10.72 16.80
N HIS A 63 -17.67 -10.66 15.68
CA HIS A 63 -19.08 -11.04 15.62
C HIS A 63 -19.27 -12.56 15.71
N PHE A 64 -18.44 -13.33 15.00
CA PHE A 64 -18.50 -14.79 15.01
C PHE A 64 -18.17 -15.36 16.40
N HIS A 65 -17.11 -14.87 17.04
CA HIS A 65 -16.71 -15.29 18.38
C HIS A 65 -17.58 -14.67 19.50
N LYS A 66 -18.59 -13.85 19.14
CA LYS A 66 -19.55 -13.23 20.07
C LYS A 66 -18.88 -12.40 21.17
N PHE A 67 -17.82 -11.67 20.83
CA PHE A 67 -17.16 -10.75 21.76
C PHE A 67 -18.10 -9.63 22.20
N GLU A 68 -17.80 -8.99 23.33
CA GLU A 68 -18.68 -7.98 23.89
C GLU A 68 -18.77 -6.73 23.00
N LYS A 69 -19.86 -5.97 23.14
CA LYS A 69 -20.03 -4.69 22.43
C LYS A 69 -18.86 -3.74 22.69
N GLY A 70 -18.26 -3.79 23.88
CA GLY A 70 -17.06 -3.02 24.23
C GLY A 70 -15.83 -3.40 23.40
N ASP A 71 -15.56 -4.69 23.25
CA ASP A 71 -14.41 -5.20 22.48
C ASP A 71 -14.52 -4.87 20.99
N LEU A 72 -15.69 -5.15 20.40
CA LEU A 72 -15.98 -4.79 19.00
C LEU A 72 -15.84 -3.27 18.79
N LYS A 73 -16.34 -2.45 19.71
CA LYS A 73 -16.19 -0.99 19.63
C LYS A 73 -14.72 -0.54 19.73
N LYS A 74 -13.93 -1.12 20.63
CA LYS A 74 -12.48 -0.82 20.77
C LYS A 74 -11.72 -1.16 19.50
N ILE A 75 -11.92 -2.37 18.96
CA ILE A 75 -11.23 -2.86 17.77
C ILE A 75 -11.65 -2.06 16.53
N MET A 76 -12.94 -1.76 16.37
CA MET A 76 -13.43 -0.93 15.28
C MET A 76 -12.87 0.49 15.35
N HIS A 77 -12.78 1.10 16.54
CA HIS A 77 -12.23 2.44 16.74
C HIS A 77 -10.77 2.53 16.29
N GLU A 78 -9.92 1.58 16.68
CA GLU A 78 -8.52 1.54 16.26
C GLU A 78 -8.40 1.35 14.74
N LEU A 79 -9.19 0.45 14.14
CA LEU A 79 -9.22 0.27 12.68
C LEU A 79 -9.67 1.54 11.94
N MET A 80 -10.72 2.22 12.40
CA MET A 80 -11.19 3.47 11.80
C MET A 80 -10.16 4.59 11.93
N LEU A 81 -9.45 4.70 13.06
CA LEU A 81 -8.32 5.62 13.26
C LEU A 81 -7.12 5.34 12.34
N LYS A 82 -7.11 4.18 11.67
CA LYS A 82 -6.13 3.76 10.66
C LYS A 82 -6.69 3.83 9.23
N GLY A 83 -7.87 4.43 9.05
CA GLY A 83 -8.50 4.61 7.74
C GLY A 83 -9.27 3.40 7.21
N ALA A 84 -9.76 2.50 8.08
CA ALA A 84 -10.53 1.34 7.63
C ALA A 84 -11.83 1.72 6.91
N GLU A 85 -12.02 1.18 5.71
CA GLU A 85 -13.26 1.23 4.94
C GLU A 85 -14.06 -0.08 5.14
N PHE A 86 -15.33 0.03 5.54
CA PHE A 86 -16.24 -1.10 5.68
C PHE A 86 -17.31 -1.06 4.59
N HIS A 87 -17.54 -2.17 3.88
CA HIS A 87 -18.59 -2.21 2.86
C HIS A 87 -19.99 -2.16 3.52
N GLU A 88 -20.95 -1.53 2.86
CA GLU A 88 -22.35 -1.38 3.30
C GLU A 88 -22.99 -2.73 3.72
N ARG A 89 -22.59 -3.84 3.08
CA ARG A 89 -23.06 -5.20 3.44
C ARG A 89 -22.69 -5.61 4.87
N LEU A 90 -21.52 -5.19 5.37
CA LEU A 90 -21.09 -5.44 6.74
C LEU A 90 -21.85 -4.52 7.71
N LEU A 91 -22.00 -3.24 7.36
CA LEU A 91 -22.69 -2.22 8.16
C LEU A 91 -24.21 -2.45 8.27
N LYS A 92 -24.81 -3.25 7.39
CA LYS A 92 -26.22 -3.71 7.49
C LYS A 92 -26.49 -4.61 8.70
N ASN A 93 -25.47 -5.19 9.34
CA ASN A 93 -25.64 -5.83 10.63
C ASN A 93 -25.94 -4.77 11.70
N LYS A 94 -27.10 -4.88 12.37
CA LYS A 94 -27.59 -3.85 13.31
C LYS A 94 -26.56 -3.44 14.37
N LEU A 95 -25.89 -4.39 15.02
CA LEU A 95 -24.92 -4.09 16.08
C LEU A 95 -23.68 -3.39 15.52
N ILE A 96 -23.16 -3.88 14.39
CA ILE A 96 -21.97 -3.33 13.73
C ILE A 96 -22.27 -1.90 13.22
N GLY A 97 -23.40 -1.70 12.55
CA GLY A 97 -23.82 -0.39 12.04
C GLY A 97 -24.11 0.64 13.15
N GLU A 98 -24.72 0.23 14.26
CA GLU A 98 -24.91 1.10 15.42
C GLU A 98 -23.58 1.58 16.02
N ILE A 99 -22.59 0.69 16.15
CA ILE A 99 -21.25 1.03 16.66
C ILE A 99 -20.51 1.92 15.66
N TYR A 100 -20.55 1.59 14.36
CA TYR A 100 -19.93 2.40 13.32
C TYR A 100 -20.47 3.84 13.33
N ASN A 101 -21.80 4.02 13.36
CA ASN A 101 -22.44 5.35 13.38
C ASN A 101 -22.15 6.15 14.68
N GLU A 102 -21.79 5.47 15.77
CA GLU A 102 -21.34 6.10 17.01
C GLU A 102 -19.89 6.58 16.87
N LEU A 103 -19.00 5.72 16.35
CA LEU A 103 -17.57 5.98 16.19
C LEU A 103 -17.25 6.96 15.06
N GLU A 104 -18.00 6.94 13.96
CA GLU A 104 -17.81 7.81 12.80
C GLU A 104 -17.80 9.29 13.20
N LYS A 105 -18.71 9.70 14.10
CA LYS A 105 -18.78 11.08 14.61
C LYS A 105 -17.54 11.51 15.40
N GLU A 106 -16.83 10.57 16.02
CA GLU A 106 -15.62 10.82 16.79
C GLU A 106 -14.35 10.72 15.93
N VAL A 107 -14.34 9.78 14.98
CA VAL A 107 -13.15 9.42 14.19
C VAL A 107 -13.06 10.21 12.89
N GLN A 108 -14.17 10.45 12.19
CA GLN A 108 -14.16 11.14 10.90
C GLN A 108 -13.44 12.51 10.95
N PRO A 109 -13.67 13.39 11.95
CA PRO A 109 -12.94 14.67 12.03
C PRO A 109 -11.43 14.53 12.22
N LYS A 110 -10.97 13.39 12.78
CA LYS A 110 -9.53 13.10 12.96
C LYS A 110 -8.92 12.63 11.64
N ILE A 111 -9.64 11.78 10.91
CA ILE A 111 -9.24 11.31 9.57
C ILE A 111 -9.28 12.47 8.56
N ASP A 112 -10.33 13.28 8.53
CA ASP A 112 -10.44 14.47 7.67
C ASP A 112 -9.25 15.41 7.87
N LYS A 113 -8.85 15.64 9.13
CA LYS A 113 -7.67 16.44 9.45
C LYS A 113 -6.37 15.82 8.92
N GLN A 114 -6.18 14.51 9.07
CA GLN A 114 -5.00 13.82 8.52
C GLN A 114 -4.97 13.86 6.99
N LEU A 115 -6.12 13.69 6.33
CA LEU A 115 -6.25 13.77 4.87
C LEU A 115 -5.98 15.20 4.37
N GLU A 116 -6.45 16.22 5.08
CA GLU A 116 -6.17 17.63 4.76
C GLU A 116 -4.69 18.00 4.96
N GLU A 117 -4.03 17.46 6.00
CA GLU A 117 -2.58 17.62 6.20
C GLU A 117 -1.77 16.87 5.13
N LEU A 118 -2.18 15.66 4.76
CA LEU A 118 -1.64 14.87 3.64
C LEU A 118 -1.79 15.61 2.31
N LYS A 119 -2.97 16.18 2.03
CA LYS A 119 -3.24 16.98 0.84
C LYS A 119 -2.32 18.20 0.76
N LYS A 120 -2.17 18.94 1.87
CA LYS A 120 -1.24 20.08 1.97
C LYS A 120 0.22 19.68 1.75
N ALA A 121 0.63 18.49 2.18
CA ALA A 121 1.97 17.96 1.87
C ALA A 121 2.14 17.69 0.37
N GLY A 122 1.10 17.16 -0.28
CA GLY A 122 1.02 17.02 -1.74
C GLY A 122 1.10 18.36 -2.47
N GLU A 123 0.22 19.31 -2.15
CA GLU A 123 0.14 20.63 -2.78
C GLU A 123 1.47 21.40 -2.70
N LYS A 124 2.17 21.34 -1.55
CA LYS A 124 3.51 21.94 -1.37
C LYS A 124 4.62 21.27 -2.19
N ALA A 125 4.42 20.04 -2.64
CA ALA A 125 5.37 19.30 -3.46
C ALA A 125 5.17 19.54 -4.97
N VAL A 126 4.05 20.12 -5.38
CA VAL A 126 3.72 20.34 -6.79
C VAL A 126 4.39 21.61 -7.32
N GLN A 127 5.10 21.51 -8.44
CA GLN A 127 5.68 22.64 -9.18
C GLN A 127 4.77 23.09 -10.35
N GLY A 128 3.83 22.25 -10.76
CA GLY A 128 2.71 22.56 -11.66
C GLY A 128 1.73 21.38 -11.67
N GLY A 129 0.42 21.63 -11.78
CA GLY A 129 -0.65 20.64 -11.59
C GLY A 129 -1.38 20.78 -10.24
N THR A 130 -2.17 19.78 -9.84
CA THR A 130 -2.94 19.77 -8.57
C THR A 130 -2.99 18.38 -7.92
N VAL A 131 -3.35 18.31 -6.63
CA VAL A 131 -3.73 17.04 -5.97
C VAL A 131 -5.21 16.76 -6.26
N ILE A 132 -5.53 15.57 -6.77
CA ILE A 132 -6.88 15.10 -7.07
C ILE A 132 -7.49 14.39 -5.86
N ASP A 133 -6.78 13.42 -5.29
CA ASP A 133 -7.30 12.52 -4.25
C ASP A 133 -6.20 12.15 -3.26
N VAL A 134 -6.57 11.90 -2.00
CA VAL A 134 -5.67 11.46 -0.93
C VAL A 134 -6.37 10.44 -0.04
N ARG A 135 -5.68 9.38 0.35
CA ARG A 135 -6.21 8.34 1.24
C ARG A 135 -5.13 7.82 2.19
N ILE A 136 -5.56 7.22 3.29
CA ILE A 136 -4.72 6.57 4.29
C ILE A 136 -5.22 5.14 4.48
N ASP A 137 -4.29 4.19 4.55
CA ASP A 137 -4.51 2.77 4.83
C ASP A 137 -3.40 2.32 5.78
N ASN A 138 -3.69 2.36 7.08
CA ASN A 138 -2.75 2.12 8.17
C ASN A 138 -1.50 3.02 8.11
N LYS A 139 -0.35 2.49 7.70
CA LYS A 139 0.93 3.22 7.58
C LYS A 139 1.23 3.68 6.14
N ILE A 140 0.32 3.41 5.22
CA ILE A 140 0.45 3.71 3.80
C ILE A 140 -0.48 4.86 3.44
N PHE A 141 0.05 5.84 2.71
CA PHE A 141 -0.79 6.85 2.06
C PHE A 141 -0.92 6.59 0.56
N PHE A 142 -2.02 7.05 0.00
CA PHE A 142 -2.25 7.17 -1.43
C PHE A 142 -2.42 8.64 -1.76
N MET A 143 -1.80 9.08 -2.85
CA MET A 143 -1.93 10.46 -3.33
C MET A 143 -2.01 10.45 -4.85
N GLU A 144 -3.11 10.95 -5.39
CA GLU A 144 -3.37 11.09 -6.82
C GLU A 144 -3.17 12.55 -7.24
N PHE A 145 -2.41 12.76 -8.31
CA PHE A 145 -2.15 14.08 -8.87
C PHE A 145 -2.80 14.26 -10.24
N SER A 146 -3.02 15.51 -10.64
CA SER A 146 -3.57 15.84 -11.95
C SER A 146 -2.66 15.37 -13.07
N LYS A 147 -3.29 15.19 -14.23
CA LYS A 147 -2.56 15.09 -15.48
C LYS A 147 -1.58 16.25 -15.63
N ASP A 148 -0.36 15.93 -16.02
CA ASP A 148 0.72 16.90 -16.25
C ASP A 148 1.32 17.55 -14.99
N SER A 149 1.16 16.90 -13.84
CA SER A 149 1.73 17.33 -12.55
C SER A 149 3.23 17.08 -12.37
N ILE A 150 4.06 18.13 -12.22
CA ILE A 150 5.47 18.00 -11.81
C ILE A 150 5.54 17.94 -10.28
N VAL A 151 6.00 16.82 -9.70
CA VAL A 151 5.96 16.55 -8.26
C VAL A 151 7.34 16.29 -7.66
N GLU A 152 7.70 17.08 -6.65
CA GLU A 152 8.90 16.89 -5.84
C GLU A 152 8.65 15.85 -4.74
N VAL A 153 8.76 14.57 -5.09
CA VAL A 153 8.47 13.42 -4.19
C VAL A 153 9.16 13.52 -2.82
N ALA A 154 10.34 14.15 -2.74
CA ALA A 154 11.02 14.41 -1.47
C ALA A 154 10.18 15.26 -0.48
N LYS A 155 9.48 16.29 -0.97
CA LYS A 155 8.58 17.13 -0.14
C LYS A 155 7.32 16.38 0.27
N VAL A 156 6.79 15.48 -0.57
CA VAL A 156 5.66 14.61 -0.18
C VAL A 156 6.06 13.72 1.00
N VAL A 157 7.19 13.01 0.86
CA VAL A 157 7.71 12.12 1.91
C VAL A 157 8.09 12.90 3.17
N GLU A 158 8.66 14.09 3.06
CA GLU A 158 8.99 14.92 4.22
C GLU A 158 7.74 15.47 4.93
N GLY A 159 6.76 15.96 4.18
CA GLY A 159 5.50 16.49 4.74
C GLY A 159 4.64 15.43 5.41
N THR A 160 4.76 14.16 5.02
CA THR A 160 3.98 13.04 5.58
C THR A 160 4.61 12.39 6.82
N LYS A 161 5.88 12.66 7.14
CA LYS A 161 6.56 12.14 8.35
C LYS A 161 5.78 12.43 9.64
N ASN A 162 5.24 13.64 9.76
CA ASN A 162 4.51 14.08 10.96
C ASN A 162 3.17 13.34 11.15
N LEU A 163 2.68 12.63 10.12
CA LEU A 163 1.48 11.81 10.17
C LEU A 163 1.77 10.34 10.56
N GLY A 164 3.04 9.96 10.76
CA GLY A 164 3.44 8.58 11.03
C GLY A 164 3.39 7.65 9.81
N LEU A 165 3.22 8.23 8.61
CA LEU A 165 3.04 7.52 7.34
C LEU A 165 4.42 7.22 6.73
N ASN A 166 5.01 6.09 7.14
CA ASN A 166 6.39 5.74 6.78
C ASN A 166 6.52 5.12 5.37
N ASN A 167 5.42 4.65 4.78
CA ASN A 167 5.35 4.10 3.42
C ASN A 167 4.34 4.88 2.58
N GLY A 168 4.61 5.05 1.27
CA GLY A 168 3.74 5.83 0.38
C GLY A 168 3.55 5.20 -0.99
N LEU A 169 2.30 5.04 -1.41
CA LEU A 169 1.95 4.83 -2.81
C LEU A 169 1.63 6.20 -3.42
N VAL A 170 2.49 6.65 -4.33
CA VAL A 170 2.27 7.91 -5.03
C VAL A 170 1.68 7.59 -6.40
N LYS A 171 0.35 7.73 -6.52
CA LYS A 171 -0.38 7.50 -7.77
C LYS A 171 -0.16 8.71 -8.68
N LEU A 172 0.96 8.67 -9.41
CA LEU A 172 1.49 9.84 -10.11
C LEU A 172 0.80 10.14 -11.43
N GLY A 173 0.96 11.41 -11.84
CA GLY A 173 0.60 11.88 -13.16
C GLY A 173 1.68 11.79 -14.26
N SER A 174 2.59 10.78 -14.24
CA SER A 174 3.58 10.21 -15.24
C SER A 174 4.28 11.01 -16.41
N ASN A 175 5.58 11.47 -16.39
CA ASN A 175 6.46 12.12 -17.46
C ASN A 175 6.96 13.61 -17.28
N ILE A 176 8.10 13.87 -16.62
CA ILE A 176 8.47 15.16 -15.95
C ILE A 176 7.71 15.43 -14.64
N ILE A 177 6.36 15.44 -14.60
CA ILE A 177 5.48 14.26 -14.65
C ILE A 177 4.15 14.58 -15.46
N LYS A 178 3.86 13.89 -16.60
CA LYS A 178 2.87 14.22 -17.68
C LYS A 178 2.12 13.08 -18.46
N MET A 179 1.23 12.35 -17.78
CA MET A 179 -0.18 12.25 -18.12
C MET A 179 -0.76 11.04 -18.89
N GLY A 180 -0.63 9.82 -18.36
CA GLY A 180 -1.61 8.74 -18.59
C GLY A 180 -2.14 8.06 -17.32
N ASN A 181 -1.81 6.77 -17.16
CA ASN A 181 -2.38 5.87 -16.14
C ASN A 181 -1.31 5.19 -15.27
N SER A 182 -0.08 5.72 -15.23
CA SER A 182 1.06 5.08 -14.54
C SER A 182 1.05 5.35 -13.04
N GLU A 183 1.61 4.45 -12.22
CA GLU A 183 1.63 4.56 -10.75
C GLU A 183 3.01 4.16 -10.22
N VAL A 184 3.47 4.73 -9.08
CA VAL A 184 4.82 4.45 -8.52
C VAL A 184 4.76 4.26 -7.00
N GLU A 185 5.48 3.27 -6.49
CA GLU A 185 5.63 3.03 -5.05
C GLU A 185 6.99 3.53 -4.58
N VAL A 186 6.98 4.32 -3.50
CA VAL A 186 8.17 4.90 -2.90
C VAL A 186 8.20 4.56 -1.42
N LYS A 187 9.17 3.73 -1.02
CA LYS A 187 9.42 3.40 0.38
C LYS A 187 10.44 4.37 0.99
N SER A 188 10.27 4.70 2.27
CA SER A 188 11.23 5.48 3.04
C SER A 188 12.15 4.54 3.80
N GLU A 189 13.40 4.43 3.38
CA GLU A 189 14.39 3.56 4.00
C GLU A 189 15.09 4.24 5.18
N GLN A 190 15.85 3.46 5.95
CA GLN A 190 16.71 3.99 7.03
C GLN A 190 17.63 5.12 6.51
N GLY A 191 17.76 6.17 7.32
CA GLY A 191 18.46 7.40 6.93
C GLY A 191 17.68 8.33 6.00
N GLY A 192 16.39 8.04 5.72
CA GLY A 192 15.53 8.91 4.92
C GLY A 192 15.78 8.85 3.41
N LYS A 193 16.39 7.76 2.92
CA LYS A 193 16.53 7.51 1.48
C LYS A 193 15.16 7.14 0.90
N ARG A 194 14.88 7.62 -0.31
CA ARG A 194 13.66 7.27 -1.06
C ARG A 194 13.94 6.10 -2.00
N ASN A 195 13.29 4.97 -1.78
CA ASN A 195 13.46 3.77 -2.59
C ASN A 195 12.26 3.60 -3.53
N TYR A 196 12.49 3.75 -4.83
CA TYR A 196 11.49 3.54 -5.87
C TYR A 196 11.47 2.04 -6.19
N VAL A 197 10.49 1.33 -5.62
CA VAL A 197 10.50 -0.15 -5.56
C VAL A 197 9.59 -0.82 -6.59
N GLY A 198 8.71 -0.07 -7.24
CA GLY A 198 7.83 -0.61 -8.27
C GLY A 198 6.97 0.44 -8.94
N MET A 199 6.31 0.00 -10.01
CA MET A 199 5.33 0.77 -10.77
C MET A 199 4.27 -0.16 -11.36
N SER A 200 3.10 0.39 -11.70
CA SER A 200 2.00 -0.36 -12.32
C SER A 200 2.33 -0.78 -13.76
N ASP A 201 1.63 -1.78 -14.28
CA ASP A 201 1.86 -2.31 -15.62
C ASP A 201 1.68 -1.23 -16.70
N GLY A 202 2.58 -1.17 -17.68
CA GLY A 202 2.60 -0.13 -18.72
C GLY A 202 3.01 1.26 -18.23
N SER A 203 3.60 1.38 -17.04
CA SER A 203 4.10 2.65 -16.50
C SER A 203 5.34 3.17 -17.21
N ASP A 204 5.42 4.50 -17.35
CA ASP A 204 6.59 5.21 -17.83
C ASP A 204 6.77 6.51 -17.01
N VAL A 205 7.98 6.72 -16.49
CA VAL A 205 8.28 7.76 -15.51
C VAL A 205 9.66 8.34 -15.77
N ILE A 206 9.80 9.65 -15.72
CA ILE A 206 11.12 10.31 -15.73
C ILE A 206 11.39 10.87 -14.33
N ILE A 207 12.54 10.52 -13.76
CA ILE A 207 13.07 11.08 -12.53
C ILE A 207 14.23 12.00 -12.89
N THR A 208 14.09 13.28 -12.57
CA THR A 208 15.12 14.29 -12.82
C THR A 208 15.98 14.50 -11.57
N PHE A 209 17.30 14.42 -11.74
CA PHE A 209 18.29 14.75 -10.71
C PHE A 209 19.03 16.04 -11.07
N ARG A 210 19.15 16.94 -10.10
CA ARG A 210 20.06 18.10 -10.21
C ARG A 210 21.48 17.63 -9.90
N THR A 211 22.42 18.02 -10.76
CA THR A 211 23.84 17.62 -10.73
C THR A 211 24.75 18.83 -10.92
N SER A 212 26.07 18.68 -10.77
CA SER A 212 27.02 19.80 -10.98
C SER A 212 27.02 20.37 -12.41
N ILE A 213 26.48 19.64 -13.39
CA ILE A 213 26.39 20.05 -14.80
C ILE A 213 24.93 20.16 -15.29
N GLY A 214 24.04 20.54 -14.37
CA GLY A 214 22.61 20.76 -14.66
C GLY A 214 21.76 19.53 -14.39
N GLU A 215 20.65 19.40 -15.11
CA GLU A 215 19.68 18.34 -14.86
C GLU A 215 19.97 17.07 -15.69
N LEU A 216 19.86 15.92 -15.03
CA LEU A 216 19.99 14.58 -15.59
C LEU A 216 18.67 13.84 -15.42
N ASN A 217 18.09 13.41 -16.55
CA ASN A 217 16.87 12.62 -16.56
C ASN A 217 17.18 11.12 -16.60
N ILE A 218 16.51 10.36 -15.75
CA ILE A 218 16.51 8.90 -15.78
C ILE A 218 15.08 8.44 -15.98
N ARG A 219 14.83 7.76 -17.09
CA ARG A 219 13.56 7.17 -17.44
C ARG A 219 13.46 5.76 -16.88
N MET A 220 12.34 5.47 -16.25
CA MET A 220 11.97 4.18 -15.68
C MET A 220 10.70 3.68 -16.37
N CYS A 221 10.77 2.51 -17.00
CA CYS A 221 9.64 1.92 -17.72
C CYS A 221 9.34 0.53 -17.18
N HIS A 222 8.05 0.17 -17.10
CA HIS A 222 7.63 -1.21 -16.86
C HIS A 222 8.00 -2.10 -18.05
N ASP A 223 8.56 -3.27 -17.79
CA ASP A 223 8.74 -4.35 -18.75
C ASP A 223 7.77 -5.50 -18.47
N ASP A 224 7.40 -6.27 -19.49
CA ASP A 224 6.38 -7.32 -19.37
C ASP A 224 6.80 -8.46 -18.39
N GLU A 225 8.11 -8.60 -18.15
CA GLU A 225 8.76 -9.62 -17.29
C GLU A 225 9.00 -9.15 -15.84
N ASN A 226 8.10 -8.38 -15.23
CA ASN A 226 8.21 -7.86 -13.85
C ASN A 226 9.46 -7.00 -13.55
N GLN A 227 10.18 -6.56 -14.57
CA GLN A 227 11.30 -5.65 -14.41
C GLN A 227 10.86 -4.20 -14.56
N VAL A 228 11.63 -3.30 -13.95
CA VAL A 228 11.60 -1.88 -14.25
C VAL A 228 12.90 -1.55 -14.97
N LEU A 229 12.82 -1.23 -16.25
CA LEU A 229 13.96 -0.80 -17.06
C LEU A 229 14.39 0.59 -16.64
N VAL A 230 15.70 0.82 -16.52
CA VAL A 230 16.28 2.10 -16.08
C VAL A 230 17.22 2.61 -17.17
N LYS A 231 16.88 3.76 -17.76
CA LYS A 231 17.59 4.34 -18.92
C LYS A 231 17.89 5.81 -18.66
N VAL A 232 19.16 6.20 -18.75
CA VAL A 232 19.54 7.62 -18.74
C VAL A 232 19.29 8.21 -20.12
N GLU A 233 18.60 9.36 -20.18
CA GLU A 233 18.30 10.01 -21.46
C GLU A 233 19.56 10.64 -22.08
N ASP A 234 20.43 11.20 -21.25
CA ASP A 234 21.65 11.89 -21.64
C ASP A 234 22.91 11.09 -21.23
N LYS A 235 23.36 10.22 -22.15
CA LYS A 235 24.50 9.31 -21.91
C LYS A 235 25.85 10.03 -21.82
N GLU A 236 25.99 11.18 -22.48
CA GLU A 236 27.23 11.97 -22.46
C GLU A 236 27.40 12.67 -21.12
N LYS A 237 26.34 13.33 -20.63
CA LYS A 237 26.29 13.91 -19.28
C LYS A 237 26.51 12.85 -18.20
N TRP A 238 25.93 11.65 -18.34
CA TRP A 238 26.20 10.53 -17.43
C TRP A 238 27.68 10.12 -17.41
N ALA A 239 28.32 10.02 -18.57
CA ALA A 239 29.74 9.70 -18.67
C ALA A 239 30.62 10.79 -18.05
N GLU A 240 30.27 12.07 -18.20
CA GLU A 240 30.99 13.18 -17.57
C GLU A 240 30.84 13.17 -16.03
N LEU A 241 29.62 12.97 -15.53
CA LEU A 241 29.35 12.84 -14.09
C LEU A 241 30.16 11.70 -13.46
N LYS A 242 30.25 10.55 -14.15
CA LYS A 242 31.09 9.43 -13.71
C LYS A 242 32.59 9.78 -13.71
N LYS A 243 33.10 10.51 -14.71
CA LYS A 243 34.49 11.01 -14.72
C LYS A 243 34.79 11.98 -13.57
N LYS A 244 33.80 12.79 -13.17
CA LYS A 244 33.88 13.71 -12.02
C LYS A 244 33.73 13.03 -10.65
N GLY A 245 33.36 11.74 -10.61
CA GLY A 245 33.08 11.02 -9.37
C GLY A 245 31.81 11.48 -8.66
N GLU A 246 30.87 12.13 -9.36
CA GLU A 246 29.66 12.66 -8.74
C GLU A 246 28.64 11.56 -8.41
N VAL A 247 28.20 11.51 -7.15
CA VAL A 247 27.19 10.54 -6.68
C VAL A 247 25.79 11.06 -6.96
N VAL A 248 25.33 10.86 -8.20
CA VAL A 248 23.98 11.19 -8.64
C VAL A 248 22.95 10.50 -7.74
N GLY A 249 21.97 11.26 -7.26
CA GLY A 249 20.84 10.70 -6.51
C GLY A 249 21.21 10.09 -5.15
N LYS A 250 22.23 10.60 -4.45
CA LYS A 250 22.71 10.12 -3.13
C LYS A 250 21.62 9.71 -2.10
N ASN A 251 20.46 10.36 -2.11
CA ASN A 251 19.34 10.10 -1.20
C ASN A 251 18.17 9.32 -1.86
N SER A 252 18.41 8.67 -3.00
CA SER A 252 17.45 7.88 -3.78
C SER A 252 18.03 6.50 -4.09
N LEU A 253 17.17 5.48 -4.10
CA LEU A 253 17.47 4.09 -4.47
C LEU A 253 16.42 3.60 -5.48
N PHE A 254 16.78 2.69 -6.36
CA PHE A 254 15.89 2.03 -7.32
C PHE A 254 15.93 0.52 -7.06
N GLY A 255 14.81 -0.08 -6.63
CA GLY A 255 14.76 -1.49 -6.23
C GLY A 255 15.72 -1.86 -5.09
N GLY A 256 16.09 -0.91 -4.22
CA GLY A 256 17.12 -1.05 -3.18
C GLY A 256 18.55 -0.77 -3.64
N MET A 257 18.81 -0.71 -4.95
CA MET A 257 20.12 -0.38 -5.53
C MET A 257 20.36 1.13 -5.55
N THR A 258 21.61 1.58 -5.60
CA THR A 258 21.91 2.98 -5.92
C THR A 258 21.50 3.32 -7.35
N VAL A 259 21.26 4.61 -7.62
CA VAL A 259 20.96 5.11 -8.97
C VAL A 259 22.03 4.70 -9.99
N LYS A 260 23.31 4.65 -9.59
CA LYS A 260 24.41 4.20 -10.46
C LYS A 260 24.29 2.73 -10.84
N GLU A 261 24.09 1.85 -9.86
CA GLU A 261 24.00 0.40 -10.07
C GLU A 261 22.80 0.05 -10.95
N ALA A 262 21.62 0.60 -10.66
CA ALA A 262 20.42 0.37 -11.45
C ALA A 262 20.55 0.86 -12.90
N VAL A 263 21.25 1.98 -13.14
CA VAL A 263 21.56 2.46 -14.50
C VAL A 263 22.58 1.57 -15.22
N GLU A 264 23.57 1.02 -14.51
CA GLU A 264 24.62 0.19 -15.10
C GLU A 264 24.15 -1.24 -15.39
N ILE A 265 23.23 -1.76 -14.58
CA ILE A 265 22.47 -3.00 -14.85
C ILE A 265 21.42 -2.76 -15.96
N GLY A 266 20.81 -1.57 -15.98
CA GLY A 266 19.78 -1.18 -16.94
C GLY A 266 18.37 -1.60 -16.54
N SER A 267 18.20 -2.30 -15.41
CA SER A 267 16.90 -2.66 -14.83
C SER A 267 17.01 -3.01 -13.34
N PHE A 268 15.86 -3.20 -12.69
CA PHE A 268 15.75 -3.91 -11.41
C PHE A 268 14.43 -4.70 -11.33
N THR A 269 14.41 -5.78 -10.55
CA THR A 269 13.19 -6.56 -10.29
C THR A 269 12.20 -5.73 -9.47
N ARG A 270 10.96 -5.62 -9.95
CA ARG A 270 9.87 -4.95 -9.23
C ARG A 270 9.68 -5.62 -7.86
N CYS A 271 9.83 -4.84 -6.79
CA CYS A 271 9.85 -5.29 -5.39
C CYS A 271 8.70 -4.69 -4.54
N GLY A 272 7.67 -4.20 -5.22
CA GLY A 272 6.53 -3.49 -4.66
C GLY A 272 5.19 -4.23 -4.74
N MET A 273 4.09 -3.52 -4.50
CA MET A 273 2.70 -4.03 -4.54
C MET A 273 2.30 -4.62 -5.89
N TRP A 274 2.99 -4.27 -6.98
CA TRP A 274 2.74 -4.85 -8.30
C TRP A 274 3.69 -6.02 -8.65
N SER A 275 4.61 -6.42 -7.77
CA SER A 275 5.51 -7.56 -8.01
C SER A 275 4.76 -8.90 -8.02
N LYS A 276 5.08 -9.78 -8.99
CA LYS A 276 4.60 -11.17 -9.02
C LYS A 276 5.58 -12.17 -8.35
N GLU A 277 6.81 -11.78 -7.99
CA GLU A 277 7.94 -12.73 -7.86
C GLU A 277 8.66 -12.77 -6.49
N GLN A 278 8.21 -12.04 -5.46
CA GLN A 278 8.84 -12.08 -4.13
C GLN A 278 8.50 -13.34 -3.30
N VAL A 279 8.68 -14.52 -3.89
CA VAL A 279 8.15 -15.82 -3.42
C VAL A 279 9.28 -16.85 -3.15
N THR A 280 10.39 -16.82 -3.89
CA THR A 280 11.24 -18.01 -4.05
C THR A 280 12.19 -18.39 -2.91
N GLU A 281 12.55 -17.49 -1.98
CA GLU A 281 13.47 -17.82 -0.88
C GLU A 281 12.81 -18.03 0.50
N GLN A 282 11.62 -17.48 0.76
CA GLN A 282 10.95 -17.63 2.07
C GLN A 282 9.96 -18.82 2.14
N ILE A 283 9.49 -19.31 0.99
CA ILE A 283 8.45 -20.37 0.95
C ILE A 283 9.01 -21.79 1.15
N LYS A 284 10.33 -22.00 0.99
CA LYS A 284 10.93 -23.29 1.34
C LYS A 284 10.83 -23.62 2.84
N GLU A 285 10.97 -22.64 3.73
CA GLU A 285 10.82 -22.87 5.19
C GLU A 285 9.35 -22.95 5.65
N ALA A 286 8.44 -22.26 4.94
CA ALA A 286 7.02 -22.24 5.31
C ALA A 286 6.22 -23.45 4.77
N SER A 287 6.53 -23.93 3.57
CA SER A 287 5.75 -25.00 2.90
C SER A 287 5.88 -26.37 3.56
N GLU A 288 6.97 -26.65 4.28
CA GLU A 288 7.14 -27.89 5.05
C GLU A 288 6.23 -27.95 6.30
N ASN A 289 5.68 -26.80 6.75
CA ASN A 289 4.97 -26.67 8.03
C ASN A 289 3.46 -26.38 7.92
N SER A 290 2.94 -26.00 6.75
CA SER A 290 1.56 -25.46 6.62
C SER A 290 0.54 -26.37 5.94
N ALA A 291 0.90 -27.61 5.58
CA ALA A 291 0.12 -28.45 4.68
C ALA A 291 -1.17 -29.09 5.27
N SER A 292 -1.49 -28.91 6.56
CA SER A 292 -2.55 -29.68 7.24
C SER A 292 -3.87 -28.95 7.54
N GLU A 293 -3.90 -27.62 7.71
CA GLU A 293 -5.10 -26.95 8.29
C GLU A 293 -5.46 -25.59 7.65
N THR A 294 -6.06 -25.60 6.45
CA THR A 294 -6.74 -24.41 5.89
C THR A 294 -8.18 -24.69 5.47
N LEU A 295 -9.08 -24.71 6.46
CA LEU A 295 -10.54 -24.68 6.23
C LEU A 295 -10.99 -23.24 5.97
N SER A 296 -11.43 -22.95 4.74
CA SER A 296 -11.88 -21.60 4.36
C SER A 296 -13.30 -21.29 4.86
N TRP A 297 -13.53 -20.06 5.33
CA TRP A 297 -14.87 -19.59 5.74
C TRP A 297 -15.82 -19.35 4.56
N VAL A 298 -15.29 -19.27 3.34
CA VAL A 298 -16.07 -19.10 2.11
C VAL A 298 -16.95 -20.33 1.85
N ASP A 299 -16.49 -21.51 2.27
CA ASP A 299 -17.23 -22.75 2.08
C ASP A 299 -18.37 -22.90 3.09
N ARG A 300 -18.16 -22.50 4.37
CA ARG A 300 -19.21 -22.53 5.40
C ARG A 300 -20.36 -21.57 5.11
N THR A 301 -20.07 -20.37 4.59
CA THR A 301 -21.11 -19.37 4.27
C THR A 301 -21.89 -19.66 2.98
N ARG A 302 -21.48 -20.65 2.17
CA ARG A 302 -22.23 -21.10 0.99
C ARG A 302 -23.27 -22.17 1.31
N VAL A 303 -23.01 -23.06 2.27
CA VAL A 303 -23.87 -24.21 2.58
C VAL A 303 -25.24 -23.77 3.14
N ASP A 304 -25.29 -22.75 4.00
CA ASP A 304 -26.52 -22.24 4.62
C ASP A 304 -27.50 -21.52 3.66
N SER A 305 -27.27 -21.56 2.34
CA SER A 305 -28.09 -20.85 1.33
C SER A 305 -28.95 -21.76 0.44
N LYS A 306 -28.90 -23.08 0.60
CA LYS A 306 -29.80 -24.04 -0.08
C LYS A 306 -30.06 -25.30 0.75
N GLU A 307 -31.15 -25.33 1.52
CA GLU A 307 -32.09 -26.48 1.61
C GLU A 307 -33.25 -26.26 2.61
N THR A 308 -34.29 -25.53 2.20
CA THR A 308 -35.66 -25.71 2.73
C THR A 308 -36.70 -25.32 1.67
N SER A 309 -36.92 -26.17 0.68
CA SER A 309 -38.11 -26.14 -0.21
C SER A 309 -38.20 -27.40 -1.07
N ARG A 310 -38.77 -28.48 -0.52
CA ARG A 310 -39.58 -29.52 -1.20
C ARG A 310 -39.76 -30.74 -0.29
N GLN A 311 -40.98 -30.96 0.19
CA GLN A 311 -41.79 -32.12 -0.19
C GLN A 311 -43.26 -31.86 0.17
N HIS A 312 -44.14 -32.73 -0.35
CA HIS A 312 -45.60 -32.58 -0.40
C HIS A 312 -46.29 -32.72 0.95
#